data_AF-A0A238JKV8-F1
#
_entry.id   AF-A0A238JKV8-F1
#
_cell.length_a   1.000
_cell.length_b   1.000
_cell.length_c   1.000
_cell.angle_alpha   90.00
_cell.angle_beta   90.00
_cell.angle_gamma   90.00
#
_symmetry.space_group_name_H-M   'P 1'
#
loop_
_entity.id
_entity.type
_entity.pdbx_description
1 polymer ?
#
loop_
_entity_poly.entity_id
_entity_poly.type
_entity_poly.pdbx_seq_one_letter_code
_entity_poly.pdbx_strand_id
1 'polypeptide(L)'
;MLLTALCLTFIVFWLTNLYPKLEVLAKTQGNFRMSDEAVVSFLDNRGYTQSLPIKYGQWLGVLPGYVIDGSDGEIRAKCEGNSVPTDSTPRFCGIIQGNWGFSTVAKENVSDVLPTR
;
A
#
# COMPACT_ATOMS: atom_id res chain seq x y z
N MET A 1 -3.14 -22.08 -15.72
CA MET A 1 -2.62 -20.79 -16.21
C MET A 1 -3.03 -19.62 -15.31
N LEU A 2 -4.31 -19.46 -14.96
CA LEU A 2 -4.73 -18.38 -14.05
C LEU A 2 -4.21 -18.56 -12.61
N LEU A 3 -4.36 -19.75 -12.03
CA LEU A 3 -3.86 -20.04 -10.67
C LEU A 3 -2.34 -19.82 -10.57
N THR A 4 -1.60 -20.31 -11.57
CA THR A 4 -0.15 -20.13 -11.62
C THR A 4 0.24 -18.65 -11.71
N ALA A 5 -0.48 -17.85 -12.51
CA ALA A 5 -0.26 -16.40 -12.57
C ALA A 5 -0.53 -15.73 -11.20
N LEU A 6 -1.63 -16.10 -10.54
CA LEU A 6 -1.99 -15.57 -9.22
C LEU A 6 -0.97 -15.97 -8.13
N CYS A 7 -0.42 -17.18 -8.19
CA CYS A 7 0.67 -17.59 -7.29
C CYS A 7 1.93 -16.76 -7.53
N LEU A 8 2.29 -16.49 -8.79
CA LEU A 8 3.47 -15.69 -9.12
C LEU A 8 3.31 -14.23 -8.66
N THR A 9 2.14 -13.62 -8.85
CA THR A 9 1.88 -12.26 -8.35
C THR A 9 1.97 -12.21 -6.82
N PHE A 10 1.47 -13.23 -6.13
CA PHE A 10 1.59 -13.34 -4.67
C PHE A 10 3.06 -13.43 -4.23
N ILE A 11 3.88 -14.25 -4.89
CA ILE A 11 5.31 -14.40 -4.57
C ILE A 11 6.05 -13.07 -4.77
N VAL A 12 5.84 -12.40 -5.91
CA VAL A 12 6.46 -11.09 -6.18
C VAL A 12 6.00 -10.04 -5.17
N PHE A 13 4.70 -10.03 -4.85
CA PHE A 13 4.15 -9.15 -3.82
C PHE A 13 4.80 -9.39 -2.45
N TRP A 14 4.97 -10.66 -2.07
CA TRP A 14 5.65 -11.03 -0.83
C TRP A 14 7.10 -10.53 -0.80
N LEU A 15 7.88 -10.82 -1.83
CA LEU A 15 9.28 -10.42 -1.93
C LEU A 15 9.47 -8.90 -1.88
N THR A 16 8.51 -8.13 -2.39
CA THR A 16 8.52 -6.66 -2.37
C THR A 16 8.02 -6.07 -1.06
N ASN A 17 7.25 -6.83 -0.27
CA ASN A 17 6.69 -6.42 1.02
C ASN A 17 7.47 -6.97 2.23
N LEU A 18 8.69 -7.47 2.03
CA LEU A 18 9.58 -7.85 3.12
C LEU A 18 9.99 -6.63 3.95
N TYR A 19 10.14 -6.82 5.27
CA TYR A 19 10.44 -5.73 6.20
C TYR A 19 11.65 -4.87 5.79
N PRO A 20 12.80 -5.42 5.36
CA PRO A 20 13.94 -4.59 4.94
C PRO A 20 13.62 -3.66 3.76
N LYS A 21 12.75 -4.06 2.83
CA LYS A 21 12.32 -3.19 1.73
C LYS A 21 11.37 -2.11 2.20
N LEU A 22 10.48 -2.44 3.13
CA LEU A 22 9.55 -1.49 3.74
C LEU A 22 10.28 -0.46 4.61
N GLU A 23 11.34 -0.85 5.31
CA GLU A 23 12.19 0.08 6.05
C GLU A 23 12.84 1.11 5.11
N VAL A 24 13.40 0.65 3.98
CA VAL A 24 13.95 1.54 2.95
C VAL A 24 12.87 2.48 2.41
N LEU A 25 11.65 1.97 2.17
CA LEU A 25 10.51 2.81 1.78
C LEU A 25 10.22 3.88 2.85
N ALA A 26 10.13 3.51 4.12
CA ALA A 26 9.83 4.46 5.21
C ALA A 26 10.89 5.57 5.30
N LYS A 27 12.17 5.20 5.27
CA LYS A 27 13.29 6.15 5.35
C LYS A 27 13.38 7.07 4.12
N THR A 28 13.01 6.58 2.93
CA THR A 28 13.01 7.39 1.69
C THR A 28 11.81 8.31 1.57
N GLN A 29 10.65 7.93 2.11
CA GLN A 29 9.43 8.75 2.05
C GLN A 29 9.31 9.73 3.21
N GLY A 30 9.84 9.38 4.39
CA GLY A 30 9.88 10.24 5.57
C GLY A 30 11.21 10.96 5.70
N ASN A 31 12.06 10.47 6.60
CA ASN A 31 13.37 11.03 6.86
C ASN A 31 14.42 9.91 6.95
N PHE A 32 15.56 10.07 6.28
CA PHE A 32 16.65 9.09 6.27
C PHE A 32 17.24 8.82 7.67
N ARG A 33 17.04 9.74 8.62
CA ARG A 33 17.50 9.63 10.01
C ARG A 33 16.44 9.11 10.99
N MET A 34 15.34 8.53 10.50
CA MET A 34 14.32 7.93 11.37
C MET A 34 14.89 6.79 12.21
N SER A 35 14.52 6.75 13.49
CA SER A 35 14.77 5.60 14.36
C SER A 35 13.90 4.41 13.94
N ASP A 36 14.22 3.23 14.45
CA ASP A 36 13.49 2.00 14.11
C ASP A 36 12.03 2.07 14.60
N GLU A 37 11.78 2.70 15.76
CA GLU A 37 10.43 2.93 16.27
C GLU A 37 9.64 3.86 15.35
N ALA A 38 10.29 4.90 14.82
CA ALA A 38 9.66 5.81 13.87
C ALA A 38 9.35 5.10 12.54
N VAL A 39 10.21 4.18 12.09
CA VAL A 39 9.94 3.35 10.90
C VAL A 39 8.71 2.47 11.12
N VAL A 40 8.64 1.78 12.26
CA VAL A 40 7.49 0.92 12.59
C VAL A 40 6.21 1.75 12.63
N SER A 41 6.21 2.91 13.29
CA SER A 41 5.04 3.80 13.33
C SER A 41 4.65 4.30 11.94
N PHE A 42 5.61 4.65 11.08
CA PHE A 42 5.33 5.07 9.71
C PHE A 42 4.65 3.96 8.89
N LEU A 43 5.15 2.73 9.04
CA LEU A 43 4.63 1.55 8.37
C LEU A 43 3.25 1.15 8.88
N ASP A 44 3.04 1.23 10.19
CA ASP A 44 1.78 0.89 10.83
C ASP A 44 0.66 1.86 10.43
N ASN A 45 0.93 3.17 10.48
CA ASN A 45 0.01 4.23 10.05
C ASN A 45 -0.42 4.12 8.57
N ARG A 46 0.28 3.31 7.77
CA ARG A 46 0.02 3.08 6.32
C ARG A 46 -0.34 1.62 6.01
N GLY A 47 -0.66 0.83 7.02
CA GLY A 47 -1.16 -0.55 6.88
C GLY A 47 -0.11 -1.57 6.39
N TYR A 48 1.18 -1.22 6.38
CA TYR A 48 2.25 -2.13 5.94
C TYR A 48 2.54 -3.26 6.94
N THR A 49 2.12 -3.09 8.20
CA THR A 49 2.27 -4.07 9.30
C THR A 49 1.18 -5.14 9.31
N GLN A 50 0.12 -4.98 8.51
CA GLN A 50 -0.94 -5.98 8.38
C GLN A 50 -0.41 -7.32 7.87
N SER A 51 -1.11 -8.40 8.20
CA SER A 51 -0.74 -9.73 7.72
C SER A 51 -0.68 -9.76 6.19
N LEU A 52 0.31 -10.47 5.65
CA LEU A 52 0.59 -10.49 4.21
C LEU A 52 -0.63 -10.86 3.35
N PRO A 53 -1.48 -11.85 3.70
CA PRO A 53 -2.68 -12.16 2.93
C PRO A 53 -3.68 -11.01 2.90
N ILE A 54 -3.80 -10.23 3.98
CA ILE A 54 -4.68 -9.07 4.05
C ILE A 54 -4.18 -7.99 3.08
N LYS A 55 -2.89 -7.64 3.14
CA LYS A 55 -2.28 -6.65 2.24
C LYS A 55 -2.44 -7.05 0.78
N TYR A 56 -2.21 -8.33 0.46
CA TYR A 56 -2.37 -8.83 -0.90
C TYR A 56 -3.83 -8.78 -1.36
N GLY A 57 -4.77 -9.21 -0.52
CA GLY A 57 -6.20 -9.16 -0.85
C GLY A 57 -6.71 -7.72 -1.03
N GLN A 58 -6.21 -6.78 -0.24
CA GLN A 58 -6.48 -5.36 -0.41
C GLN A 58 -5.92 -4.82 -1.72
N TRP A 59 -4.66 -5.16 -2.07
CA TRP A 59 -4.03 -4.76 -3.33
C TRP A 59 -4.78 -5.32 -4.55
N LEU A 60 -5.17 -6.59 -4.49
CA LEU A 60 -5.97 -7.22 -5.53
C LEU A 60 -7.38 -6.60 -5.63
N GLY A 61 -7.94 -6.15 -4.50
CA GLY A 61 -9.27 -5.55 -4.43
C GLY A 61 -10.37 -6.51 -3.96
N VAL A 62 -10.00 -7.65 -3.37
CA VAL A 62 -10.94 -8.65 -2.83
C VAL A 62 -11.20 -8.46 -1.34
N LEU A 63 -10.38 -7.66 -0.66
CA LEU A 63 -10.56 -7.24 0.73
C LEU A 63 -10.75 -5.72 0.81
N PRO A 64 -11.52 -5.23 1.80
CA PRO A 64 -11.72 -3.80 1.99
C PRO A 64 -10.39 -3.12 2.31
N GLY A 65 -10.20 -1.91 1.76
CA GLY A 65 -9.05 -1.08 2.09
C GLY A 65 -9.04 -0.72 3.58
N TYR A 66 -7.85 -0.61 4.16
CA TYR A 66 -7.74 -0.21 5.55
C TYR A 66 -8.16 1.25 5.74
N VAL A 67 -8.61 1.55 6.96
CA VAL A 67 -8.74 2.89 7.53
C VAL A 67 -8.03 2.81 8.88
N ILE A 68 -7.00 3.63 9.06
CA ILE A 68 -6.14 3.60 10.24
C ILE A 68 -6.12 5.00 10.84
N ASP A 69 -6.41 5.07 12.14
CA ASP A 69 -6.17 6.25 12.95
C ASP A 69 -4.67 6.29 13.28
N GLY A 70 -3.93 7.18 12.62
CA GLY A 70 -2.49 7.26 12.78
C GLY A 70 -2.09 7.73 14.18
N SER A 71 -0.89 7.33 14.60
CA SER A 71 -0.28 7.80 15.86
C SER A 71 -0.10 9.32 15.95
N ASP A 72 -0.13 10.02 14.80
CA ASP A 72 -0.05 11.47 14.64
C ASP A 72 -1.42 12.17 14.64
N GLY A 73 -2.51 11.42 14.82
CA GLY A 73 -3.88 11.94 14.84
C GLY A 73 -4.51 12.11 13.45
N GLU A 74 -3.79 11.74 12.37
CA GLU A 74 -4.35 11.74 11.02
C GLU A 74 -4.96 10.38 10.67
N ILE A 75 -6.21 10.40 10.19
CA ILE A 75 -6.87 9.22 9.65
C ILE A 75 -6.38 8.99 8.23
N ARG A 76 -5.93 7.78 7.93
CA ARG A 76 -5.43 7.39 6.61
C ARG A 76 -6.23 6.21 6.07
N ALA A 77 -6.79 6.40 4.88
CA ALA A 77 -7.47 5.35 4.15
C ALA A 77 -6.66 4.90 2.94
N LYS A 78 -6.59 3.58 2.71
CA LYS A 78 -5.95 3.01 1.51
C LYS A 78 -6.58 3.54 0.22
N CYS A 79 -7.91 3.60 0.21
CA CYS A 79 -8.69 3.97 -0.98
C CYS A 79 -8.67 5.46 -1.29
N GLU A 80 -8.11 6.27 -0.39
CA GLU A 80 -7.89 7.70 -0.57
C GLU A 80 -6.38 8.03 -0.59
N GLY A 81 -5.53 7.08 -0.97
CA GLY A 81 -4.09 7.32 -1.15
C GLY A 81 -3.34 7.69 0.12
N ASN A 82 -3.77 7.21 1.29
CA ASN A 82 -3.29 7.61 2.63
C ASN A 82 -3.75 9.00 3.09
N SER A 83 -4.84 9.53 2.55
CA SER A 83 -5.49 10.72 3.09
C SER A 83 -6.80 10.37 3.81
N VAL A 84 -7.45 11.39 4.36
CA VAL A 84 -8.66 11.25 5.16
C VAL A 84 -9.81 10.78 4.27
N PRO A 85 -10.51 9.67 4.61
CA PRO A 85 -11.64 9.21 3.81
C PRO A 85 -12.80 10.21 3.84
N THR A 86 -13.52 10.29 2.73
CA THR A 86 -14.75 11.07 2.55
C THR A 86 -15.96 10.15 2.45
N ASP A 87 -17.17 10.70 2.47
CA ASP A 87 -18.41 9.93 2.28
C ASP A 87 -18.46 9.19 0.92
N SER A 88 -17.70 9.68 -0.07
CA SER A 88 -17.57 9.06 -1.39
C SER A 88 -16.45 8.01 -1.49
N THR A 89 -15.60 7.84 -0.47
CA THR A 89 -14.47 6.92 -0.56
C THR A 89 -14.96 5.47 -0.64
N PRO A 90 -14.59 4.72 -1.70
CA PRO A 90 -15.05 3.34 -1.87
C PRO A 90 -14.41 2.41 -0.84
N ARG A 91 -15.14 1.38 -0.40
CA ARG A 91 -14.60 0.37 0.52
C ARG A 91 -13.55 -0.54 -0.13
N PHE A 92 -13.65 -0.76 -1.44
CA PHE A 92 -12.76 -1.62 -2.22
C PHE A 92 -12.03 -0.81 -3.29
N CYS A 93 -10.71 -0.91 -3.31
CA CYS A 93 -9.82 -0.17 -4.19
C CYS A 93 -8.56 -1.00 -4.48
N GLY A 94 -8.65 -1.90 -5.46
CA GLY A 94 -7.51 -2.67 -5.92
C GLY A 94 -7.55 -2.88 -7.42
N ILE A 95 -6.68 -3.77 -7.89
CA ILE A 95 -6.49 -4.02 -9.32
C ILE A 95 -7.79 -4.43 -10.01
N ILE A 96 -8.63 -5.25 -9.36
CA ILE A 96 -9.91 -5.68 -9.92
C ILE A 96 -10.87 -4.50 -10.15
N GLN A 97 -10.76 -3.43 -9.36
CA GLN A 97 -11.54 -2.20 -9.53
C GLN A 97 -10.84 -1.17 -10.44
N GLY A 98 -9.73 -1.55 -11.08
CA GLY A 98 -8.95 -0.65 -11.94
C GLY A 98 -8.04 0.33 -11.18
N ASN A 99 -7.94 0.21 -9.85
CA ASN A 99 -7.04 1.03 -9.06
C ASN A 99 -5.69 0.30 -8.88
N TRP A 100 -4.68 0.78 -9.61
CA TRP A 100 -3.31 0.25 -9.57
C TRP A 100 -2.45 0.83 -8.42
N GLY A 101 -3.00 1.81 -7.69
CA GLY A 101 -2.32 2.51 -6.61
C GLY A 101 -1.47 3.71 -7.08
N PHE A 102 -0.71 4.25 -6.14
CA PHE A 102 0.13 5.44 -6.31
C PHE A 102 1.61 5.07 -6.26
N SER A 103 2.41 5.63 -7.16
CA SER A 103 3.85 5.41 -7.20
C SER A 103 4.57 6.36 -6.25
N THR A 104 5.21 5.82 -5.21
CA THR A 104 6.01 6.63 -4.27
C THR A 104 7.32 7.16 -4.86
N VAL A 105 7.74 6.62 -6.00
CA VAL A 105 8.93 7.04 -6.76
C VAL A 105 8.57 8.13 -7.77
N ALA A 106 7.57 7.89 -8.61
CA ALA A 106 7.15 8.85 -9.64
C ALA A 106 6.24 9.96 -9.10
N LYS A 107 5.65 9.77 -7.92
CA LYS A 107 4.71 10.71 -7.27
C LYS A 107 3.42 10.94 -8.07
N GLU A 108 2.99 9.94 -8.82
CA GLU A 108 1.80 9.96 -9.68
C GLU A 108 1.05 8.60 -9.59
N ASN A 109 -0.16 8.51 -10.13
CA ASN A 109 -0.87 7.23 -10.19
C ASN A 109 -0.11 6.25 -11.08
N VAL A 110 -0.09 4.98 -10.69
CA VAL A 110 0.61 3.94 -11.46
C VAL A 110 0.04 3.82 -12.88
N SER A 111 -1.26 4.08 -13.06
CA SER A 111 -1.90 4.11 -14.38
C SER A 111 -1.29 5.14 -15.34
N ASP A 112 -0.77 6.24 -14.80
CA ASP A 112 -0.30 7.39 -15.58
C ASP A 112 1.19 7.24 -15.92
N VAL A 113 1.92 6.50 -15.08
CA VAL A 113 3.35 6.22 -15.23
C VAL A 113 3.62 5.05 -16.19
N LEU A 114 2.73 4.07 -16.23
CA LEU A 114 2.88 2.93 -17.14
C LEU A 114 2.62 3.39 -18.58
N PRO A 115 3.56 3.16 -19.52
CA PRO A 115 3.36 3.58 -20.91
C PRO A 115 2.09 2.92 -21.46
N THR A 116 1.21 3.74 -22.03
CA THR A 116 0.03 3.27 -22.77
C THR A 116 0.48 2.68 -24.11
N ARG A 117 1.05 1.46 -24.05
CA ARG A 117 1.61 0.67 -25.16
C ARG A 117 2.79 1.26 -25.92
#